data_AF-A0A4C1TED7-F1
#
_entry.id   AF-A0A4C1TED7-F1
#
_cell.length_a   1.000
_cell.length_b   1.000
_cell.length_c   1.000
_cell.angle_alpha   90.00
_cell.angle_beta   90.00
_cell.angle_gamma   90.00
#
_symmetry.space_group_name_H-M   'P 1'
#
loop_
_entity.id
_entity.type
_entity.pdbx_description
1 polymer ?
#
loop_
_entity_poly.entity_id
_entity_poly.type
_entity_poly.pdbx_seq_one_letter_code
_entity_poly.pdbx_strand_id
1 'polypeptide(L)' 'MPKGFGKILTDHGAHIDARNKTGDTFESLIKPKKISEIANPLKYTTLACLAAKTIQQHNIKYNDTVPSALHDFIEMH' A
#
# COMPACT_ATOMS: atom_id res chain seq x y z
N MET A 1 -18.51 8.58 11.05
CA MET A 1 -17.32 7.72 11.12
C MET A 1 -16.48 8.22 12.29
N PRO A 2 -16.27 7.43 13.35
CA PRO A 2 -15.42 7.86 14.46
C PRO A 2 -14.03 8.16 13.88
N LYS A 3 -13.53 9.38 14.09
CA LYS A 3 -12.14 9.72 13.77
C LYS A 3 -11.26 8.86 14.67
N GLY A 4 -10.58 7.83 14.14
CA GLY A 4 -9.71 7.01 14.98
C GLY A 4 -8.97 5.92 14.23
N PHE A 5 -9.67 4.90 13.72
CA PHE A 5 -9.02 3.65 13.34
C PHE A 5 -8.11 3.75 12.12
N GLY A 6 -8.51 4.42 11.04
CA GLY A 6 -7.67 4.54 9.84
C GLY A 6 -6.32 5.19 10.15
N LYS A 7 -6.33 6.28 10.93
CA LYS A 7 -5.12 6.97 11.36
C LYS A 7 -4.27 6.12 12.30
N ILE A 8 -4.89 5.44 13.27
CA ILE A 8 -4.18 4.54 14.21
C ILE A 8 -3.48 3.42 13.44
N LEU A 9 -4.17 2.78 12.50
CA LEU A 9 -3.61 1.69 11.70
C LEU A 9 -2.42 2.17 10.88
N THR A 10 -2.54 3.31 10.17
CA THR A 10 -1.42 3.86 9.38
C THR A 10 -0.26 4.33 10.25
N ASP A 11 -0.54 4.90 11.43
CA ASP A 11 0.51 5.28 12.39
C ASP A 11 1.24 4.04 12.97
N HIS A 12 0.63 2.85 12.92
CA HIS A 12 1.23 1.57 13.33
C HIS A 12 1.72 0.71 12.15
N GLY A 13 1.86 1.28 10.95
CA GLY A 13 2.47 0.61 9.80
C GLY A 13 1.51 -0.07 8.83
N ALA A 14 0.20 0.20 8.90
CA ALA A 14 -0.72 -0.25 7.85
C ALA A 14 -0.45 0.48 6.53
N HIS A 15 -0.35 -0.30 5.46
CA HIS A 15 -0.11 0.18 4.10
C HIS A 15 -1.42 0.58 3.42
N ILE A 16 -1.54 1.86 3.06
CA ILE A 16 -2.73 2.40 2.38
C ILE A 16 -2.85 1.93 0.92
N ASP A 17 -1.74 1.48 0.35
CA ASP A 17 -1.55 0.99 -0.99
C ASP A 17 -1.50 -0.54 -1.09
N ALA A 18 -1.65 -1.26 0.04
CA ALA A 18 -1.84 -2.69 0.03
C ALA A 18 -3.11 -3.07 -0.72
N ARG A 19 -3.03 -4.16 -1.50
CA ARG A 19 -4.11 -4.68 -2.32
C ARG A 19 -4.68 -5.95 -1.69
N ASN A 20 -6.00 -6.08 -1.74
CA ASN A 20 -6.66 -7.32 -1.39
C ASN A 20 -6.58 -8.34 -2.55
N LYS A 21 -7.16 -9.54 -2.38
CA LYS A 21 -7.20 -10.58 -3.41
C LYS A 21 -7.95 -10.20 -4.70
N THR A 22 -8.78 -9.15 -4.66
CA THR A 22 -9.46 -8.61 -5.85
C THR A 22 -8.69 -7.46 -6.49
N GLY A 23 -7.53 -7.08 -5.93
CA GLY A 23 -6.69 -6.01 -6.41
C GLY A 23 -7.07 -4.62 -5.93
N ASP A 24 -8.05 -4.50 -5.03
CA ASP A 24 -8.53 -3.23 -4.48
C ASP A 24 -7.64 -2.72 -3.34
N THR A 25 -7.37 -1.42 -3.34
CA THR A 25 -6.67 -0.72 -2.26
C THR A 25 -7.65 -0.05 -1.30
N PHE A 26 -7.16 0.49 -0.18
CA PHE A 26 -7.99 1.30 0.71
C PHE A 26 -8.69 2.45 -0.01
N GLU A 27 -8.01 3.11 -0.95
CA GLU A 27 -8.58 4.19 -1.75
C GLU A 27 -9.76 3.71 -2.64
N SER A 28 -9.70 2.49 -3.17
CA SER A 28 -10.82 1.91 -3.92
C SER A 28 -12.09 1.79 -3.07
N LEU A 29 -11.95 1.53 -1.77
CA LEU A 29 -13.06 1.24 -0.85
C LEU A 29 -13.74 2.48 -0.26
N ILE A 30 -13.05 3.63 -0.22
CA ILE A 30 -13.55 4.86 0.42
C ILE A 30 -14.22 5.83 -0.55
N LYS A 31 -14.38 5.45 -1.83
CA LYS A 31 -15.06 6.26 -2.84
C LYS A 31 -16.48 6.62 -2.38
N PRO A 32 -16.92 7.88 -2.56
CA PRO A 32 -16.33 8.92 -3.41
C PRO A 32 -15.25 9.78 -2.74
N LYS A 33 -14.90 9.55 -1.48
CA LYS A 33 -13.90 10.37 -0.77
C LYS A 33 -12.49 10.06 -1.26
N LYS A 34 -11.65 11.08 -1.37
CA LYS A 34 -10.21 10.89 -1.63
C LYS A 34 -9.46 10.60 -0.35
N ILE A 35 -8.41 9.79 -0.44
CA ILE A 35 -7.57 9.51 0.72
C ILE A 35 -6.90 10.77 1.28
N SER A 36 -6.59 11.74 0.40
CA SER A 36 -6.03 13.05 0.75
C SER A 36 -6.94 13.90 1.65
N GLU A 37 -8.25 13.65 1.64
CA GLU A 37 -9.22 14.31 2.53
C GLU A 37 -9.22 13.70 3.94
N ILE A 38 -8.67 12.49 4.11
CA ILE A 38 -8.64 11.73 5.36
C ILE A 38 -7.25 11.81 6.00
N ALA A 39 -6.19 11.74 5.20
CA ALA A 39 -4.81 11.73 5.65
C ALA A 39 -3.86 12.16 4.52
N ASN A 40 -2.66 12.65 4.84
CA ASN A 40 -1.62 12.87 3.82
C ASN A 40 -1.04 11.51 3.36
N PRO A 41 -1.30 11.03 2.13
CA PRO A 41 -0.83 9.72 1.69
C PRO A 41 0.70 9.65 1.62
N LEU A 42 1.38 10.75 1.27
CA LEU A 42 2.84 10.80 1.20
C LEU A 42 3.51 10.56 2.56
N LYS A 43 2.79 10.81 3.66
CA LYS A 43 3.30 10.52 5.01
C LYS A 43 3.38 9.01 5.29
N TYR A 44 2.53 8.20 4.64
CA TYR A 44 2.39 6.77 4.92
C TYR A 44 2.85 5.87 3.77
N THR A 45 3.29 6.46 2.65
CA THR A 45 3.90 5.73 1.54
C THR A 45 5.42 5.85 1.63
N THR A 46 6.11 4.72 1.77
CA THR A 46 7.58 4.68 1.79
C THR A 46 8.16 4.48 0.39
N LEU A 47 9.48 4.69 0.24
CA LEU A 47 10.16 4.38 -1.03
C LEU A 47 10.06 2.88 -1.38
N ALA A 48 10.07 2.00 -0.38
CA ALA A 48 9.90 0.56 -0.60
C ALA A 48 8.52 0.24 -1.18
N CYS A 49 7.46 0.90 -0.68
CA CYS A 49 6.11 0.77 -1.23
C CYS A 49 6.04 1.20 -2.70
N LEU A 50 6.67 2.33 -3.03
CA LEU A 50 6.74 2.81 -4.42
C LEU A 50 7.49 1.82 -5.32
N ALA A 51 8.63 1.29 -4.85
CA ALA A 51 9.39 0.30 -5.60
C ALA A 51 8.60 -1.00 -5.83
N ALA A 52 7.97 -1.54 -4.78
CA ALA A 52 7.11 -2.73 -4.86
C ALA A 52 5.96 -2.52 -5.86
N LYS A 53 5.29 -1.37 -5.79
CA LYS A 53 4.22 -1.00 -6.72
C LYS A 53 4.72 -0.92 -8.16
N THR A 54 5.89 -0.31 -8.41
CA THR A 54 6.48 -0.26 -9.75
C THR A 54 6.83 -1.65 -10.28
N ILE A 55 7.38 -2.53 -9.43
CA ILE A 55 7.66 -3.93 -9.79
C ILE A 55 6.38 -4.63 -10.25
N GLN A 56 5.29 -4.52 -9.48
CA GLN A 56 3.99 -5.13 -9.78
C GLN A 56 3.36 -4.55 -11.05
N GLN A 57 3.36 -3.23 -11.20
CA GLN A 57 2.77 -2.55 -12.37
C GLN A 57 3.46 -2.90 -13.69
N HIS A 58 4.77 -3.12 -13.66
CA HIS A 58 5.57 -3.42 -14.85
C HIS A 58 5.96 -4.89 -14.99
N ASN A 59 5.45 -5.77 -14.11
CA ASN A 59 5.79 -7.20 -14.08
C ASN A 59 7.31 -7.46 -14.10
N ILE A 60 8.07 -6.67 -13.34
CA ILE A 60 9.52 -6.78 -13.26
C ILE A 60 9.86 -8.08 -12.52
N LYS A 61 10.74 -8.91 -13.07
CA LYS A 61 11.20 -10.14 -12.39
C LYS A 61 12.17 -9.77 -11.27
N TYR A 62 11.93 -10.26 -10.06
CA TYR A 62 12.74 -9.96 -8.87
C TYR A 62 13.23 -11.19 -8.09
N ASN A 63 12.85 -12.41 -8.51
CA ASN A 63 13.13 -13.65 -7.78
C ASN A 63 14.63 -13.88 -7.51
N ASP A 64 15.51 -13.45 -8.42
CA ASP A 64 16.95 -13.67 -8.35
C ASP A 64 17.74 -12.47 -7.78
N THR A 65 17.08 -11.31 -7.64
CA THR A 65 17.72 -10.04 -7.26
C THR A 65 17.28 -9.56 -5.88
N VAL A 66 16.09 -9.95 -5.44
CA VAL A 66 15.52 -9.55 -4.15
C VAL A 66 15.46 -10.76 -3.22
N PRO A 67 15.89 -10.63 -1.95
CA PRO A 67 15.77 -11.69 -0.95
C PRO A 67 14.33 -12.19 -0.82
N SER A 68 14.15 -13.51 -0.68
CA SER A 68 12.83 -14.15 -0.57
C SER A 68 11.97 -13.59 0.56
N ALA A 69 12.59 -13.12 1.65
CA ALA A 69 11.91 -12.48 2.77
C ALA A 69 11.14 -11.19 2.40
N LEU A 70 11.39 -10.59 1.23
CA LEU A 70 10.70 -9.39 0.74
C LEU A 70 9.68 -9.68 -0.37
N HIS A 71 9.53 -10.95 -0.79
CA HIS A 71 8.61 -11.30 -1.88
C HIS A 71 7.17 -11.01 -1.46
N ASP A 72 6.75 -11.44 -0.27
CA ASP A 72 5.42 -11.14 0.27
C ASP A 72 5.12 -9.63 0.34
N PHE A 73 6.13 -8.82 0.66
CA PHE A 73 5.99 -7.37 0.69
C PHE A 73 5.76 -6.80 -0.72
N ILE A 74 6.48 -7.31 -1.72
CA ILE A 74 6.31 -6.90 -3.12
C ILE A 74 4.95 -7.34 -3.66
N GLU A 75 4.51 -8.56 -3.33
CA GLU A 75 3.23 -9.14 -3.78
C GLU A 75 1.99 -8.48 -3.17
N MET A 76 2.13 -7.88 -1.98
CA MET A 76 1.05 -7.14 -1.33
C MET A 76 0.67 -5.83 -2.06
N HIS A 77 1.54 -5.28 -2.91
CA HIS A 77 1.36 -3.98 -3.58
C HIS A 77 0.82 -4.09 -5.03
#